data_AF-A0A374E9W0-F1
#
_entry.id   AF-A0A374E9W0-F1
#
_cell.length_a   1.000
_cell.length_b   1.000
_cell.length_c   1.000
_cell.angle_alpha   90.00
_cell.angle_beta   90.00
_cell.angle_gamma   90.00
#
_symmetry.space_group_name_H-M   'P 1'
#
loop_
_entity.id
_entity.type
_entity.pdbx_description
1 polymer ?
#
loop_
_entity_poly.entity_id
_entity_poly.type
_entity_poly.pdbx_seq_one_letter_code
_entity_poly.pdbx_strand_id
1 'polypeptide(L)'
;MVVAIVIGVIIFISMVCTIYRKLHRKYTLKQLDKMDGHQFEYACADILKANGYKHVKVTRSSGDFGVDVIAEKDKVRYAIQCKRYNHKLDNTPIQEVVGGLAYYQCDKGAVMTNQYFTEPAKQLAQVNDIELLDRDTLSHMVDKTEKSFDDKLNLFRSYLTGSSTMLVAYLEKCGIYSRIEDINTNTKTLSFTLKLKFADDIENIKAKKKAISKITKAKVIDIVQNENDMITIIVRTPRKYRIKS
;
A
#
# COMPACT_ATOMS: atom_id res chain seq x y z
N MET A 1 14.78 -0.14 30.00
CA MET A 1 14.65 1.19 29.34
C MET A 1 14.79 1.12 27.82
N VAL A 2 15.90 0.62 27.26
CA VAL A 2 16.16 0.47 25.80
C VAL A 2 15.02 -0.25 25.04
N VAL A 3 14.47 -1.32 25.61
CA VAL A 3 13.38 -2.11 25.00
C VAL A 3 12.11 -1.27 24.81
N ALA A 4 11.77 -0.38 25.75
CA ALA A 4 10.56 0.45 25.68
C ALA A 4 10.65 1.53 24.59
N ILE A 5 11.84 2.13 24.42
CA ILE A 5 12.11 3.17 23.40
C ILE A 5 12.04 2.57 22.01
N VAL A 6 12.63 1.38 21.85
CA VAL A 6 12.59 0.62 20.60
C VAL A 6 11.15 0.25 20.22
N ILE A 7 10.35 -0.23 21.18
CA ILE A 7 8.91 -0.48 20.99
C ILE A 7 8.18 0.79 20.53
N GLY A 8 8.46 1.93 21.16
CA GLY A 8 7.88 3.23 20.79
C GLY A 8 8.17 3.62 19.34
N VAL A 9 9.42 3.46 18.87
CA VAL A 9 9.80 3.78 17.49
C VAL A 9 9.12 2.85 16.47
N ILE A 10 8.91 1.57 16.80
CA ILE A 10 8.24 0.60 15.92
C ILE A 10 6.74 0.88 15.84
N ILE A 11 6.11 1.15 16.97
CA ILE A 11 4.71 1.56 17.02
C ILE A 11 4.54 2.84 16.22
N PHE A 12 5.46 3.80 16.37
CA PHE A 12 5.45 5.04 15.60
C PHE A 12 5.57 4.80 14.09
N ILE A 13 6.53 3.98 13.63
CA ILE A 13 6.67 3.64 12.21
C ILE A 13 5.45 2.87 11.69
N SER A 14 4.93 1.90 12.44
CA SER A 14 3.74 1.14 12.07
C SER A 14 2.48 2.01 12.02
N MET A 15 2.35 2.96 12.95
CA MET A 15 1.28 3.95 13.02
C MET A 15 1.35 4.90 11.83
N VAL A 16 2.52 5.47 11.54
CA VAL A 16 2.75 6.34 10.38
C VAL A 16 2.45 5.59 9.07
N CYS A 17 2.89 4.35 8.91
CA CYS A 17 2.55 3.53 7.73
C CYS A 17 1.05 3.24 7.61
N THR A 18 0.35 3.03 8.74
CA THR A 18 -1.09 2.76 8.74
C THR A 18 -1.90 4.01 8.44
N ILE A 19 -1.51 5.15 9.02
CA ILE A 19 -2.08 6.47 8.75
C ILE A 19 -1.83 6.86 7.29
N TYR A 20 -0.62 6.65 6.77
CA TYR A 20 -0.27 6.87 5.36
C TYR A 20 -1.17 6.07 4.40
N ARG A 21 -1.32 4.76 4.62
CA ARG A 21 -2.22 3.91 3.83
C ARG A 21 -3.66 4.41 3.88
N LYS A 22 -4.11 4.89 5.05
CA LYS A 22 -5.48 5.36 5.25
C LYS A 22 -5.74 6.75 4.65
N LEU A 23 -4.76 7.65 4.69
CA LEU A 23 -4.86 9.01 4.14
C LEU A 23 -4.67 9.07 2.62
N HIS A 24 -3.96 8.11 2.02
CA HIS A 24 -3.74 8.07 0.58
C HIS A 24 -4.68 7.15 -0.20
N ARG A 25 -5.62 6.48 0.48
CA ARG A 25 -6.76 5.83 -0.17
C ARG A 25 -7.68 6.89 -0.75
N LYS A 26 -7.69 7.03 -2.09
CA LYS A 26 -8.67 7.90 -2.79
C LYS A 26 -10.11 7.47 -2.52
N TYR A 27 -10.32 6.16 -2.38
CA TYR A 27 -11.62 5.55 -2.11
C TYR A 27 -11.54 4.64 -0.90
N THR A 28 -12.61 4.63 -0.12
CA THR A 28 -12.91 3.57 0.85
C THR A 28 -14.02 2.70 0.30
N LEU A 29 -14.07 1.43 0.69
CA LEU A 29 -15.16 0.54 0.27
C LEU A 29 -16.55 1.11 0.63
N LYS A 30 -16.67 1.76 1.80
CA LYS A 30 -17.90 2.44 2.22
C LYS A 30 -18.31 3.60 1.31
N GLN A 31 -17.35 4.31 0.71
CA GLN A 31 -17.65 5.35 -0.27
C GLN A 31 -18.12 4.73 -1.58
N LEU A 32 -17.44 3.67 -2.05
CA LEU A 32 -17.81 2.94 -3.26
C LEU A 32 -19.22 2.35 -3.15
N ASP A 33 -19.60 1.84 -1.98
CA ASP A 33 -20.93 1.27 -1.73
C ASP A 33 -22.08 2.31 -1.81
N LYS A 34 -21.76 3.61 -1.71
CA LYS A 34 -22.73 4.71 -1.72
C LYS A 34 -22.79 5.46 -3.05
N MET A 35 -21.93 5.13 -4.01
CA MET A 35 -21.88 5.76 -5.32
C MET A 35 -23.06 5.31 -6.20
N ASP A 36 -23.49 6.20 -7.09
CA ASP A 36 -24.29 5.78 -8.23
C ASP A 36 -23.46 4.97 -9.24
N GLY A 37 -24.11 4.43 -10.28
CA GLY A 37 -23.45 3.58 -11.28
C GLY A 37 -22.29 4.30 -11.98
N HIS A 38 -22.53 5.50 -12.50
CA HIS A 38 -21.52 6.27 -13.22
C HIS A 38 -20.34 6.67 -12.33
N GLN A 39 -20.61 7.16 -11.12
CA GLN A 39 -19.56 7.47 -10.15
C GLN A 39 -18.69 6.24 -9.85
N PHE A 40 -19.31 5.06 -9.75
CA PHE A 40 -18.59 3.81 -9.53
C PHE A 40 -17.72 3.42 -10.72
N GLU A 41 -18.19 3.59 -11.97
CA GLU A 41 -17.40 3.36 -13.20
C GLU A 41 -16.12 4.20 -13.21
N TYR A 42 -16.24 5.52 -12.93
CA TYR A 42 -15.07 6.41 -12.83
C TYR A 42 -14.13 6.02 -11.69
N ALA A 43 -14.68 5.59 -10.54
CA ALA A 43 -13.87 5.11 -9.43
C ALA A 43 -13.12 3.82 -9.77
N CYS A 44 -13.76 2.87 -10.45
CA CYS A 44 -13.12 1.66 -10.96
C CYS A 44 -11.98 1.99 -11.93
N ALA A 45 -12.20 2.92 -12.87
CA ALA A 45 -11.15 3.37 -13.78
C ALA A 45 -9.92 3.92 -13.04
N ASP A 46 -10.13 4.71 -11.99
CA ASP A 46 -9.03 5.25 -11.18
C ASP A 46 -8.32 4.17 -10.34
N ILE A 47 -9.08 3.20 -9.80
CA ILE A 47 -8.53 2.04 -9.10
C ILE A 47 -7.69 1.18 -10.05
N LEU A 48 -8.16 0.95 -11.29
CA LEU A 48 -7.41 0.23 -12.33
C LEU A 48 -6.09 0.93 -12.66
N LYS A 49 -6.10 2.24 -12.91
CA LYS A 49 -4.87 3.03 -13.14
C LYS A 49 -3.87 2.85 -12.00
N ALA A 50 -4.34 2.94 -10.76
CA ALA A 50 -3.50 2.77 -9.59
C ALA A 50 -2.98 1.33 -9.39
N ASN A 51 -3.58 0.35 -10.05
CA ASN A 51 -3.18 -1.06 -10.04
C ASN A 51 -2.37 -1.45 -11.29
N GLY A 52 -1.78 -0.46 -11.97
CA GLY A 52 -0.83 -0.66 -13.06
C GLY A 52 -1.46 -0.83 -14.44
N TYR A 53 -2.78 -0.66 -14.57
CA TYR A 53 -3.42 -0.60 -15.88
C TYR A 53 -3.09 0.74 -16.57
N LYS A 54 -2.88 0.68 -17.87
CA LYS A 54 -2.55 1.80 -18.76
C LYS A 54 -3.69 2.03 -19.74
N HIS A 55 -3.66 3.18 -20.44
CA HIS A 55 -4.65 3.56 -21.45
C HIS A 55 -6.12 3.44 -20.97
N VAL A 56 -6.34 3.67 -19.66
CA VAL A 56 -7.64 3.47 -19.03
C VAL A 56 -8.62 4.56 -19.46
N LYS A 57 -9.73 4.15 -20.08
CA LYS A 57 -10.77 5.03 -20.63
C LYS A 57 -12.16 4.53 -20.24
N VAL A 58 -12.97 5.40 -19.64
CA VAL A 58 -14.41 5.16 -19.44
C VAL A 58 -15.12 5.35 -20.79
N THR A 59 -16.05 4.45 -21.12
CA THR A 59 -16.84 4.51 -22.36
C THR A 59 -18.00 5.51 -22.22
N ARG A 60 -18.85 5.61 -23.25
CA ARG A 60 -20.02 6.50 -23.24
C ARG A 60 -21.12 5.90 -22.38
N SER A 61 -21.89 6.73 -21.67
CA SER A 61 -22.96 6.25 -20.77
C SER A 61 -24.14 5.52 -21.45
N SER A 62 -24.25 5.54 -22.77
CA SER A 62 -25.33 4.90 -23.51
C SER A 62 -24.82 4.26 -24.80
N GLY A 63 -25.31 3.04 -25.11
CA GLY A 63 -24.86 2.30 -26.29
C GLY A 63 -23.39 1.91 -26.19
N ASP A 64 -22.94 1.57 -24.99
CA ASP A 64 -21.58 1.13 -24.70
C ASP A 64 -21.35 -0.35 -24.97
N PHE A 65 -22.38 -1.10 -25.38
CA PHE A 65 -22.32 -2.54 -25.64
C PHE A 65 -21.87 -3.35 -24.42
N GLY A 66 -22.20 -2.91 -23.19
CA GLY A 66 -21.91 -3.66 -21.98
C GLY A 66 -20.44 -3.60 -21.54
N VAL A 67 -19.77 -2.47 -21.81
CA VAL A 67 -18.39 -2.22 -21.40
C VAL A 67 -18.27 -0.80 -20.89
N ASP A 68 -17.99 -0.63 -19.61
CA ASP A 68 -17.88 0.69 -18.99
C ASP A 68 -16.46 1.25 -19.05
N VAL A 69 -15.45 0.38 -19.01
CA VAL A 69 -14.04 0.77 -19.01
C VAL A 69 -13.24 -0.09 -19.96
N ILE A 70 -12.38 0.55 -20.75
CA ILE A 70 -11.32 -0.09 -21.53
C ILE A 70 -9.99 0.21 -20.86
N ALA A 71 -9.14 -0.80 -20.75
CA ALA A 71 -7.82 -0.66 -20.14
C ALA A 71 -6.81 -1.62 -20.77
N GLU A 72 -5.52 -1.38 -20.57
CA GLU A 72 -4.46 -2.29 -21.00
C GLU A 72 -3.55 -2.65 -19.83
N LYS A 73 -3.17 -3.92 -19.72
CA LYS A 73 -2.18 -4.37 -18.74
C LYS A 73 -1.40 -5.53 -19.31
N ASP A 74 -0.08 -5.47 -19.16
CA ASP A 74 0.84 -6.51 -19.64
C ASP A 74 0.63 -6.85 -21.15
N LYS A 75 0.34 -5.83 -21.96
CA LYS A 75 0.00 -5.91 -23.40
C LYS A 75 -1.31 -6.62 -23.73
N VAL A 76 -2.16 -6.87 -22.73
CA VAL A 76 -3.51 -7.42 -22.89
C VAL A 76 -4.50 -6.27 -22.75
N ARG A 77 -5.41 -6.15 -23.73
CA ARG A 77 -6.46 -5.13 -23.73
C ARG A 77 -7.75 -5.70 -23.15
N TYR A 78 -8.29 -5.00 -22.17
CA TYR A 78 -9.44 -5.41 -21.38
C TYR A 78 -10.70 -4.62 -21.73
N ALA A 79 -11.81 -5.32 -21.87
CA ALA A 79 -13.17 -4.77 -21.76
C ALA A 79 -13.69 -5.05 -20.35
N ILE A 80 -14.08 -4.01 -19.61
CA ILE A 80 -14.42 -4.12 -18.19
C ILE A 80 -15.81 -3.53 -17.95
N GLN A 81 -16.75 -4.37 -17.48
CA GLN A 81 -18.04 -3.93 -16.96
C GLN A 81 -17.91 -3.69 -15.45
N CYS A 82 -18.35 -2.53 -14.99
CA CYS A 82 -18.41 -2.13 -13.59
C CYS A 82 -19.86 -2.15 -13.11
N LYS A 83 -20.16 -2.88 -12.04
CA LYS A 83 -21.51 -2.92 -11.47
C LYS A 83 -21.47 -2.69 -9.96
N ARG A 84 -22.20 -1.68 -9.51
CA ARG A 84 -22.44 -1.42 -8.09
C ARG A 84 -23.82 -1.96 -7.74
N TYR A 85 -23.92 -2.83 -6.73
CA TYR A 85 -25.18 -3.41 -6.24
C TYR A 85 -25.16 -3.61 -4.72
N ASN A 86 -26.31 -4.03 -4.17
CA ASN A 86 -26.49 -4.42 -2.76
C ASN A 86 -26.70 -5.94 -2.59
N HIS A 87 -26.57 -6.71 -3.67
CA HIS A 87 -26.73 -8.16 -3.73
C HIS A 87 -25.70 -8.76 -4.68
N LYS A 88 -25.58 -10.10 -4.65
CA LYS A 88 -24.65 -10.80 -5.53
C LYS A 88 -25.08 -10.68 -6.99
N LEU A 89 -24.11 -10.53 -7.89
CA LEU A 89 -24.35 -10.44 -9.33
C LEU A 89 -24.73 -11.80 -9.92
N ASP A 90 -25.69 -11.76 -10.84
CA ASP A 90 -26.10 -12.88 -11.68
C ASP A 90 -25.28 -12.93 -12.99
N ASN A 91 -25.79 -13.66 -13.99
CA ASN A 91 -25.13 -13.86 -15.27
C ASN A 91 -25.09 -12.62 -16.16
N THR A 92 -25.99 -11.65 -15.93
CA THR A 92 -26.24 -10.55 -16.87
C THR A 92 -24.97 -9.72 -17.16
N PRO A 93 -24.19 -9.28 -16.15
CA PRO A 93 -22.99 -8.49 -16.40
C PRO A 93 -21.89 -9.25 -17.15
N ILE A 94 -21.87 -10.59 -17.02
CA ILE A 94 -20.94 -11.45 -17.76
C ILE A 94 -21.35 -11.52 -19.23
N GLN A 95 -22.65 -11.68 -19.50
CA GLN A 95 -23.18 -11.71 -20.87
C GLN A 95 -22.98 -10.37 -21.59
N GLU A 96 -23.18 -9.27 -20.87
CA GLU A 96 -22.94 -7.90 -21.36
C GLU A 96 -21.49 -7.73 -21.85
N VAL A 97 -20.51 -8.02 -20.99
CA VAL A 97 -19.09 -7.83 -21.36
C VAL A 97 -18.65 -8.79 -22.48
N VAL A 98 -19.19 -10.01 -22.53
CA VAL A 98 -18.95 -10.95 -23.63
C VAL A 98 -19.40 -10.36 -24.96
N GLY A 99 -20.58 -9.72 -25.01
CA GLY A 99 -21.06 -9.03 -26.20
C GLY A 99 -20.17 -7.85 -26.62
N GLY A 100 -19.58 -7.15 -25.65
CA GLY A 100 -18.72 -5.99 -25.87
C GLY A 100 -17.30 -6.30 -26.33
N LEU A 101 -16.77 -7.49 -26.07
CA LEU A 101 -15.38 -7.86 -26.39
C LEU A 101 -15.02 -7.63 -27.85
N ALA A 102 -15.84 -8.18 -28.75
CA ALA A 102 -15.61 -8.09 -30.19
C ALA A 102 -15.78 -6.65 -30.70
N TYR A 103 -16.79 -5.93 -30.19
CA TYR A 103 -17.06 -4.55 -30.58
C TYR A 103 -15.86 -3.64 -30.29
N TYR A 104 -15.25 -3.80 -29.12
CA TYR A 104 -14.09 -2.98 -28.74
C TYR A 104 -12.75 -3.57 -29.17
N GLN A 105 -12.69 -4.78 -29.74
CA GLN A 105 -11.44 -5.48 -30.10
C GLN A 105 -10.51 -5.65 -28.88
N CYS A 106 -11.08 -6.14 -27.77
CA CYS A 106 -10.33 -6.46 -26.56
C CYS A 106 -9.98 -7.95 -26.51
N ASP A 107 -8.82 -8.25 -25.92
CA ASP A 107 -8.32 -9.62 -25.79
C ASP A 107 -9.00 -10.37 -24.63
N LYS A 108 -9.39 -9.65 -23.57
CA LYS A 108 -9.96 -10.22 -22.35
C LYS A 108 -11.10 -9.38 -21.79
N GLY A 109 -12.05 -10.05 -21.13
CA GLY A 109 -13.16 -9.41 -20.44
C GLY A 109 -13.00 -9.47 -18.93
N ALA A 110 -13.54 -8.48 -18.22
CA ALA A 110 -13.63 -8.51 -16.76
C ALA A 110 -14.94 -7.89 -16.26
N VAL A 111 -15.43 -8.36 -15.13
CA VAL A 111 -16.52 -7.72 -14.38
C VAL A 111 -16.02 -7.30 -13.01
N MET A 112 -16.13 -6.00 -12.73
CA MET A 112 -15.72 -5.38 -11.48
C MET A 112 -16.91 -4.94 -10.66
N THR A 113 -16.97 -5.32 -9.38
CA THR A 113 -18.12 -5.03 -8.53
C THR A 113 -17.77 -4.81 -7.07
N ASN A 114 -18.59 -4.05 -6.36
CA ASN A 114 -18.53 -3.92 -4.90
C ASN A 114 -19.11 -5.13 -4.16
N GLN A 115 -19.70 -6.10 -4.88
CA GLN A 115 -20.37 -7.29 -4.35
C GLN A 115 -19.63 -8.57 -4.74
N TYR A 116 -20.27 -9.71 -4.54
CA TYR A 116 -19.78 -11.02 -4.98
C TYR A 116 -20.63 -11.55 -6.13
N PHE A 117 -20.21 -12.65 -6.72
CA PHE A 117 -20.93 -13.32 -7.80
C PHE A 117 -21.69 -14.54 -7.28
N THR A 118 -22.82 -14.86 -7.91
CA THR A 118 -23.52 -16.14 -7.71
C THR A 118 -22.71 -17.29 -8.33
N GLU A 119 -22.95 -18.53 -7.89
CA GLU A 119 -22.25 -19.69 -8.46
C GLU A 119 -22.49 -19.88 -9.97
N PRO A 120 -23.72 -19.71 -10.51
CA PRO A 120 -23.92 -19.72 -11.96
C PRO A 120 -23.13 -18.64 -12.70
N ALA A 121 -23.02 -17.44 -12.13
CA ALA A 121 -22.25 -16.35 -12.72
C ALA A 121 -20.76 -16.67 -12.79
N LYS A 122 -20.21 -17.30 -11.74
CA LYS A 122 -18.82 -17.79 -11.72
C LYS A 122 -18.58 -18.86 -12.79
N GLN A 123 -19.49 -19.81 -12.93
CA GLN A 123 -19.40 -20.85 -13.97
C GLN A 123 -19.44 -20.24 -15.37
N LEU A 124 -20.35 -19.29 -15.62
CA LEU A 124 -20.44 -18.61 -16.92
C LEU A 124 -19.18 -17.80 -17.22
N ALA A 125 -18.65 -17.08 -16.23
CA ALA A 125 -17.41 -16.32 -16.37
C ALA A 125 -16.24 -17.23 -16.71
N GLN A 126 -16.13 -18.39 -16.05
CA GLN A 126 -15.09 -19.37 -16.32
C GLN A 126 -15.12 -19.88 -17.76
N VAL A 127 -16.30 -20.22 -18.29
CA VAL A 127 -16.45 -20.74 -19.66
C VAL A 127 -16.11 -19.69 -20.72
N ASN A 128 -16.33 -18.40 -20.41
CA ASN A 128 -16.06 -17.29 -21.32
C ASN A 128 -14.70 -16.59 -21.06
N ASP A 129 -13.85 -17.15 -20.18
CA ASP A 129 -12.59 -16.54 -19.70
C ASP A 129 -12.73 -15.07 -19.23
N ILE A 130 -13.81 -14.77 -18.53
CA ILE A 130 -14.08 -13.45 -17.94
C ILE A 130 -13.50 -13.37 -16.52
N GLU A 131 -12.67 -12.36 -16.28
CA GLU A 131 -12.08 -12.11 -14.97
C GLU A 131 -13.11 -11.50 -14.00
N LEU A 132 -13.21 -12.07 -12.79
CA LEU A 132 -14.14 -11.59 -11.76
C LEU A 132 -13.38 -10.79 -10.71
N LEU A 133 -13.56 -9.46 -10.74
CA LEU A 133 -13.00 -8.53 -9.77
C LEU A 133 -14.07 -8.19 -8.71
N ASP A 134 -14.28 -9.15 -7.81
CA ASP A 134 -15.28 -9.09 -6.74
C ASP A 134 -14.88 -8.17 -5.57
N ARG A 135 -15.70 -8.14 -4.51
CA ARG A 135 -15.49 -7.34 -3.31
C ARG A 135 -14.11 -7.52 -2.68
N ASP A 136 -13.62 -8.74 -2.55
CA ASP A 136 -12.33 -9.00 -1.91
C ASP A 136 -11.20 -8.48 -2.82
N THR A 137 -11.31 -8.74 -4.12
CA THR A 137 -10.38 -8.23 -5.13
C THR A 137 -10.36 -6.71 -5.15
N LEU A 138 -11.53 -6.06 -5.17
CA LEU A 138 -11.70 -4.61 -5.11
C LEU A 138 -11.07 -4.03 -3.84
N SER A 139 -11.30 -4.67 -2.69
CA SER A 139 -10.68 -4.28 -1.42
C SER A 139 -9.15 -4.26 -1.51
N HIS A 140 -8.58 -5.34 -2.04
CA HIS A 140 -7.14 -5.46 -2.25
C HIS A 140 -6.60 -4.41 -3.23
N MET A 141 -7.30 -4.16 -4.34
CA MET A 141 -6.91 -3.15 -5.32
C MET A 141 -6.95 -1.74 -4.74
N VAL A 142 -7.96 -1.43 -3.92
CA VAL A 142 -8.08 -0.14 -3.22
C VAL A 142 -6.97 0.02 -2.18
N ASP A 143 -6.50 -1.07 -1.55
CA ASP A 143 -5.35 -1.06 -0.65
C ASP A 143 -3.99 -0.92 -1.36
N LYS A 144 -3.91 -1.31 -2.64
CA LYS A 144 -2.66 -1.38 -3.43
C LYS A 144 -2.34 -0.10 -4.21
N THR A 145 -3.03 1.01 -3.95
CA THR A 145 -2.75 2.35 -4.50
C THR A 145 -1.36 2.85 -4.03
N GLU A 146 -0.30 2.32 -4.63
CA GLU A 146 1.08 2.69 -4.36
C GLU A 146 1.44 3.98 -5.12
N LYS A 147 1.66 5.07 -4.38
CA LYS A 147 2.34 6.25 -4.93
C LYS A 147 3.82 5.96 -5.22
N SER A 148 4.38 6.76 -6.15
CA SER A 148 5.79 6.80 -6.53
C SER A 148 6.72 6.87 -5.31
N PHE A 149 7.92 6.30 -5.47
CA PHE A 149 8.99 6.34 -4.47
C PHE A 149 9.30 7.77 -3.99
N ASP A 150 9.25 8.75 -4.89
CA ASP A 150 9.59 10.14 -4.58
C ASP A 150 8.54 10.83 -3.70
N ASP A 151 7.26 10.50 -3.89
CA ASP A 151 6.17 10.99 -3.05
C ASP A 151 6.25 10.40 -1.63
N LYS A 152 6.59 9.12 -1.54
CA LYS A 152 6.82 8.41 -0.26
C LYS A 152 8.00 9.03 0.48
N LEU A 153 9.06 9.40 -0.23
CA LEU A 153 10.28 10.00 0.33
C LEU A 153 10.05 11.44 0.82
N ASN A 154 9.34 12.26 0.03
CA ASN A 154 9.04 13.65 0.39
C ASN A 154 8.09 13.74 1.58
N LEU A 155 7.11 12.84 1.67
CA LEU A 155 6.22 12.80 2.82
C LEU A 155 6.90 12.22 4.07
N PHE A 156 7.78 11.22 3.93
CA PHE A 156 8.61 10.75 5.04
C PHE A 156 9.47 11.88 5.61
N ARG A 157 10.06 12.71 4.75
CA ARG A 157 10.81 13.92 5.17
C ARG A 157 9.95 14.90 5.95
N SER A 158 8.71 15.18 5.52
CA SER A 158 7.83 16.12 6.24
C SER A 158 7.38 15.61 7.62
N TYR A 159 7.13 14.31 7.76
CA TYR A 159 6.82 13.70 9.07
C TYR A 159 8.03 13.64 10.00
N LEU A 160 9.22 13.35 9.46
CA LEU A 160 10.45 13.46 10.23
C LEU A 160 10.65 14.87 10.75
N THR A 161 10.48 15.91 9.94
CA THR A 161 10.65 17.30 10.41
C THR A 161 9.63 17.72 11.46
N GLY A 162 8.39 17.21 11.42
CA GLY A 162 7.33 17.58 12.36
C GLY A 162 7.25 16.75 13.65
N SER A 163 7.61 15.46 13.62
CA SER A 163 7.53 14.55 14.78
C SER A 163 8.89 14.21 15.40
N SER A 164 10.01 14.43 14.68
CA SER A 164 11.33 14.36 15.31
C SER A 164 11.42 15.36 16.44
N THR A 165 10.90 16.58 16.30
CA THR A 165 10.93 17.59 17.37
C THR A 165 10.23 17.14 18.64
N MET A 166 9.06 16.49 18.57
CA MET A 166 8.33 16.01 19.76
C MET A 166 8.95 14.77 20.40
N LEU A 167 9.37 13.79 19.59
CA LEU A 167 10.01 12.57 20.09
C LEU A 167 11.43 12.86 20.61
N VAL A 168 12.21 13.69 19.90
CA VAL A 168 13.52 14.17 20.34
C VAL A 168 13.37 14.98 21.62
N ALA A 169 12.40 15.91 21.72
CA ALA A 169 12.16 16.65 22.96
C ALA A 169 11.74 15.75 24.14
N TYR A 170 10.93 14.72 23.89
CA TYR A 170 10.58 13.73 24.93
C TYR A 170 11.79 12.91 25.36
N LEU A 171 12.60 12.44 24.41
CA LEU A 171 13.81 11.65 24.68
C LEU A 171 14.88 12.50 25.38
N GLU A 172 15.07 13.77 24.99
CA GLU A 172 15.93 14.74 25.67
C GLU A 172 15.48 14.99 27.11
N LYS A 173 14.16 15.13 27.35
CA LYS A 173 13.60 15.20 28.71
C LYS A 173 13.88 13.93 29.53
N CYS A 174 14.04 12.78 28.89
CA CYS A 174 14.46 11.53 29.53
C CYS A 174 15.99 11.36 29.62
N GLY A 175 16.79 12.36 29.26
CA GLY A 175 18.26 12.31 29.25
C GLY A 175 18.85 11.51 28.08
N ILE A 176 18.04 11.18 27.07
CA ILE A 176 18.39 10.32 25.94
C ILE A 176 18.48 11.20 24.70
N TYR A 177 19.70 11.55 24.31
CA TYR A 177 19.91 12.28 23.08
C TYR A 177 19.72 11.36 21.89
N SER A 178 18.80 11.69 20.97
CA SER A 178 18.55 10.91 19.77
C SER A 178 18.71 11.74 18.51
N ARG A 179 19.56 11.30 17.57
CA ARG A 179 19.73 11.97 16.28
C ARG A 179 19.66 10.96 15.14
N ILE A 180 18.82 11.28 14.15
CA ILE A 180 18.78 10.58 12.87
C ILE A 180 19.75 11.33 11.95
N GLU A 181 20.91 10.73 11.65
CA GLU A 181 21.97 11.45 10.93
C GLU A 181 22.08 11.11 9.45
N ASP A 182 21.46 10.02 8.98
CA ASP A 182 21.56 9.66 7.56
C ASP A 182 20.34 8.85 7.11
N ILE A 183 19.79 9.20 5.95
CA ILE A 183 18.75 8.45 5.25
C ILE A 183 19.34 8.07 3.90
N ASN A 184 20.08 6.97 3.89
CA ASN A 184 20.70 6.49 2.66
C ASN A 184 19.63 5.80 1.81
N THR A 185 19.42 6.30 0.60
CA THR A 185 18.42 5.83 -0.37
C THR A 185 19.03 5.04 -1.53
N ASN A 186 20.36 4.90 -1.58
CA ASN A 186 20.99 4.08 -2.61
C ASN A 186 20.63 2.62 -2.38
N THR A 187 20.13 1.94 -3.43
CA THR A 187 19.73 0.52 -3.47
C THR A 187 18.36 0.14 -2.90
N LYS A 188 17.31 0.98 -3.07
CA LYS A 188 15.91 0.63 -2.74
C LYS A 188 15.68 0.19 -1.28
N THR A 189 16.57 0.60 -0.38
CA THR A 189 16.49 0.32 1.06
C THR A 189 16.45 1.62 1.82
N LEU A 190 15.46 1.79 2.71
CA LEU A 190 15.49 2.85 3.71
C LEU A 190 16.42 2.40 4.84
N SER A 191 17.59 3.01 4.96
CA SER A 191 18.50 2.81 6.08
C SER A 191 18.56 4.11 6.86
N PHE A 192 18.36 4.04 8.18
CA PHE A 192 18.51 5.19 9.07
C PHE A 192 19.43 4.84 10.23
N THR A 193 20.33 5.75 10.55
CA THR A 193 21.21 5.64 11.71
C THR A 193 20.54 6.35 12.87
N LEU A 194 20.20 5.60 13.93
CA LEU A 194 19.67 6.17 15.16
C LEU A 194 20.78 6.19 16.21
N LYS A 195 21.32 7.37 16.50
CA LYS A 195 22.23 7.57 17.64
C LYS A 195 21.40 7.73 18.90
N LEU A 196 21.75 7.02 19.98
CA LEU A 196 21.05 7.11 21.26
C LEU A 196 22.09 7.25 22.39
N LYS A 197 22.00 8.31 23.18
CA LYS A 197 22.82 8.43 24.40
C LYS A 197 22.16 7.61 25.52
N PHE A 198 22.86 6.59 25.99
CA PHE A 198 22.45 5.78 27.13
C PHE A 198 23.46 5.95 28.27
N ALA A 199 23.00 5.82 29.51
CA ALA A 199 23.88 5.73 30.69
C ALA A 199 24.41 4.29 30.91
N ASP A 200 23.96 3.32 30.12
CA ASP A 200 24.33 1.91 30.21
C ASP A 200 25.55 1.57 29.32
N ASP A 201 26.38 0.64 29.78
CA ASP A 201 27.55 0.12 29.05
C ASP A 201 27.18 -0.60 27.73
N ILE A 202 28.04 -0.45 26.70
CA ILE A 202 27.83 -0.97 25.35
C ILE A 202 27.68 -2.49 25.31
N GLU A 203 28.42 -3.21 26.15
CA GLU A 203 28.39 -4.68 26.15
C GLU A 203 27.01 -5.22 26.59
N ASN A 204 26.34 -4.52 27.51
CA ASN A 204 24.97 -4.86 27.93
C ASN A 204 23.94 -4.62 26.81
N ILE A 205 24.16 -3.59 25.99
CA ILE A 205 23.30 -3.27 24.84
C ILE A 205 23.57 -4.25 23.67
N LYS A 206 24.84 -4.62 23.42
CA LYS A 206 25.21 -5.64 22.44
C LYS A 206 24.60 -7.00 22.78
N ALA A 207 24.60 -7.40 24.05
CA ALA A 207 23.96 -8.64 24.51
C ALA A 207 22.45 -8.70 24.18
N LYS A 208 21.78 -7.54 24.05
CA LYS A 208 20.36 -7.43 23.71
C LYS A 208 20.09 -7.33 22.20
N LYS A 209 21.10 -7.42 21.33
CA LYS A 209 20.98 -7.30 19.86
C LYS A 209 19.89 -8.19 19.26
N LYS A 210 19.77 -9.45 19.70
CA LYS A 210 18.75 -10.39 19.21
C LYS A 210 17.33 -10.00 19.62
N ALA A 211 17.14 -9.52 20.86
CA ALA A 211 15.87 -9.02 21.34
C ALA A 211 15.47 -7.74 20.60
N ILE A 212 16.41 -6.81 20.42
CA ILE A 212 16.23 -5.59 19.63
C ILE A 212 15.82 -5.96 18.19
N SER A 213 16.49 -6.91 17.55
CA SER A 213 16.15 -7.35 16.19
C SER A 213 14.77 -8.02 16.10
N LYS A 214 14.42 -8.87 17.09
CA LYS A 214 13.10 -9.54 17.15
C LYS A 214 11.97 -8.54 17.35
N ILE A 215 12.18 -7.54 18.20
CA ILE A 215 11.19 -6.52 18.56
C ILE A 215 11.04 -5.51 17.43
N THR A 216 12.15 -4.93 16.94
CA THR A 216 12.17 -4.01 15.78
C THR A 216 11.66 -4.61 14.50
N LYS A 217 11.61 -5.94 14.46
CA LYS A 217 11.50 -6.71 13.23
C LYS A 217 12.58 -6.36 12.22
N ALA A 218 13.59 -5.54 12.56
CA ALA A 218 14.65 -5.02 11.71
C ALA A 218 15.96 -5.73 11.99
N LYS A 219 16.85 -5.79 10.99
CA LYS A 219 18.17 -6.39 11.20
C LYS A 219 19.07 -5.33 11.83
N VAL A 220 19.45 -5.53 13.09
CA VAL A 220 20.51 -4.73 13.70
C VAL A 220 21.82 -5.11 13.00
N ILE A 221 22.35 -4.19 12.20
CA ILE A 221 23.62 -4.36 11.49
C ILE A 221 24.73 -4.30 12.52
N ASP A 222 24.77 -3.21 13.28
CA ASP A 222 25.86 -2.93 14.19
C ASP A 222 25.45 -2.10 15.41
N ILE A 223 26.27 -2.15 16.46
CA ILE A 223 26.16 -1.36 17.68
C ILE A 223 27.58 -0.91 18.02
N VAL A 224 27.86 0.38 17.85
CA VAL A 224 29.20 0.96 18.02
C VAL A 224 29.20 2.06 19.07
N GLN A 225 30.24 2.14 19.89
CA GLN A 225 30.47 3.25 20.82
C GLN A 225 31.47 4.19 20.18
N ASN A 226 31.10 5.45 20.04
CA ASN A 226 31.98 6.49 19.50
C ASN A 226 32.82 7.10 20.62
N GLU A 227 33.85 7.86 20.26
CA GLU A 227 34.83 8.52 21.16
C GLU A 227 34.20 9.41 22.26
N ASN A 228 32.92 9.78 22.14
CA ASN A 228 32.16 10.57 23.12
C ASN A 228 31.23 9.71 24.02
N ASP A 229 31.52 8.42 24.22
CA ASP A 229 30.68 7.45 24.95
C ASP A 229 29.23 7.31 24.42
N MET A 230 29.03 7.68 23.16
CA MET A 230 27.73 7.56 22.51
C MET A 230 27.58 6.21 21.81
N ILE A 231 26.54 5.47 22.17
CA ILE A 231 26.20 4.20 21.55
C ILE A 231 25.29 4.42 20.34
N THR A 232 25.78 4.05 19.17
CA THR A 232 25.08 4.14 17.89
C THR A 232 24.56 2.77 17.50
N ILE A 233 23.25 2.66 17.24
CA ILE A 233 22.63 1.42 16.76
C ILE A 233 22.31 1.57 15.28
N ILE A 234 22.98 0.77 14.46
CA ILE A 234 22.79 0.76 13.01
C ILE A 234 21.80 -0.35 12.66
N VAL A 235 20.65 0.01 12.09
CA VAL A 235 19.60 -0.94 11.71
C VAL A 235 19.32 -0.90 10.21
N ARG A 236 19.09 -2.09 9.62
CA ARG A 236 18.62 -2.26 8.25
C ARG A 236 17.16 -2.65 8.26
N THR A 237 16.36 -1.96 7.47
CA THR A 237 14.95 -2.32 7.30
C THR A 237 14.78 -3.72 6.67
N PRO A 238 13.78 -4.49 7.11
CA PRO A 238 13.51 -5.85 6.60
C PRO A 238 13.20 -5.88 5.12
N ARG A 239 13.50 -7.02 4.47
CA ARG A 239 13.21 -7.23 3.03
C ARG A 239 11.76 -6.97 2.64
N LYS A 240 10.79 -7.22 3.53
CA LYS A 240 9.36 -6.96 3.27
C LYS A 240 8.96 -5.47 3.29
N TYR A 241 9.82 -4.61 3.84
CA TYR A 241 9.68 -3.15 3.79
C TYR A 241 10.66 -2.54 2.78
N ARG A 242 11.42 -3.37 2.04
CA ARG A 242 12.12 -2.91 0.85
C ARG A 242 11.08 -2.64 -0.22
N ILE A 243 11.22 -1.51 -0.87
CA ILE A 243 10.36 -1.13 -1.99
C ILE A 243 10.79 -2.02 -3.16
N LYS A 244 9.94 -2.96 -3.54
CA LYS A 244 10.16 -3.78 -4.73
C LYS A 244 9.90 -2.90 -5.96
N SER A 245 10.73 -3.04 -6.99
CA SER A 245 10.45 -2.48 -8.33
C SER A 245 9.23 -3.13 -8.93
#